data_AF-A0A958LQI7-F1
#
_entry.id   AF-A0A958LQI7-F1
#
_cell.length_a   1.000
_cell.length_b   1.000
_cell.length_c   1.000
_cell.angle_alpha   90.00
_cell.angle_beta   90.00
_cell.angle_gamma   90.00
#
_symmetry.space_group_name_H-M   'P 1'
#
loop_
_entity.id
_entity.type
_entity.pdbx_description
1 polymer ?
#
loop_
_entity_poly.entity_id
_entity_poly.type
_entity_poly.pdbx_seq_one_letter_code
_entity_poly.pdbx_strand_id
1 'polypeptide(L)'
;MKFQGPNDNQTGRERLEAAFTPIMSRLLRLIESRYKCEFKYRSFPYDLEKHDSQEVIYSLLSKNSSVTLDGNLLLPVRLHGQLWGYAQFSSADKLTAKQIHEIEDLVDLVLNSALITAATLEDLNRLENEIHLSEYPSNVIRLSSFRKPQAPQPSRLLDFESLIPRPRKAFSIPCLIEAQSYGDIHKMAVEIHGISGRQIFVHWDDLSSEAKQNTSLLDELTDTTIFIPDVTSLEDEQRITLIDWLSGPRTKDSPQVIAGTLTPYAELVAIDNEVQRVLLRRLSVANLKMDKDFQHYLDYGVIEFFYDSLTGRSLEDCLV
;
A
#
# COMPACT_ATOMS: atom_id res chain seq x y z
N MET A 1 -4.35 28.38 -20.81
CA MET A 1 -4.87 28.51 -19.44
C MET A 1 -4.35 27.33 -18.64
N LYS A 2 -3.47 27.56 -17.66
CA LYS A 2 -3.01 26.52 -16.74
C LYS A 2 -4.07 26.37 -15.65
N PHE A 3 -4.74 25.23 -15.58
CA PHE A 3 -5.52 24.85 -14.41
C PHE A 3 -4.52 24.51 -13.30
N GLN A 4 -4.31 25.43 -12.36
CA GLN A 4 -3.85 25.08 -11.03
C GLN A 4 -5.06 24.44 -10.34
N GLY A 5 -5.01 23.12 -10.15
CA GLY A 5 -5.94 22.45 -9.25
C GLY A 5 -5.77 23.03 -7.83
N PRO A 6 -6.85 23.17 -7.06
CA PRO A 6 -6.74 23.58 -5.67
C PRO A 6 -5.86 22.59 -4.90
N ASN A 7 -5.06 23.09 -3.96
CA ASN A 7 -4.29 22.28 -3.01
C ASN A 7 -5.25 21.43 -2.14
N ASP A 8 -5.70 20.27 -2.64
CA ASP A 8 -6.58 19.35 -1.89
C ASP A 8 -5.94 18.82 -0.60
N ASN A 9 -4.61 18.85 -0.50
CA ASN A 9 -3.90 18.46 0.72
C ASN A 9 -3.99 19.51 1.84
N GLN A 10 -4.30 20.77 1.52
CA GLN A 10 -4.35 21.86 2.51
C GLN A 10 -5.69 21.85 3.27
N THR A 11 -6.78 21.56 2.56
CA THR A 11 -8.13 21.48 3.14
C THR A 11 -8.31 20.28 4.07
N GLY A 12 -7.65 19.15 3.81
CA GLY A 12 -7.79 17.98 4.68
C GLY A 12 -7.08 18.12 6.03
N ARG A 13 -5.86 18.67 6.03
CA ARG A 13 -5.10 18.90 7.27
C ARG A 13 -5.77 19.91 8.20
N GLU A 14 -6.33 20.99 7.66
CA GLU A 14 -7.09 21.98 8.44
C GLU A 14 -8.35 21.35 9.08
N ARG A 15 -9.02 20.43 8.38
CA ARG A 15 -10.17 19.68 8.90
C ARG A 15 -9.75 18.71 10.01
N LEU A 16 -8.62 18.03 9.85
CA LEU A 16 -8.05 17.18 10.89
C LEU A 16 -7.65 17.99 12.13
N GLU A 17 -7.01 19.14 11.96
CA GLU A 17 -6.65 20.03 13.07
C GLU A 17 -7.89 20.55 13.82
N ALA A 18 -8.97 20.88 13.09
CA ALA A 18 -10.24 21.28 13.69
C ALA A 18 -10.89 20.14 14.50
N ALA A 19 -10.88 18.91 13.98
CA ALA A 19 -11.38 17.72 14.69
C ALA A 19 -10.52 17.37 15.93
N PHE A 20 -9.23 17.69 15.88
CA PHE A 20 -8.25 17.38 16.91
C PHE A 20 -8.24 18.37 18.08
N THR A 21 -8.59 19.63 17.81
CA THR A 21 -8.62 20.73 18.79
C THR A 21 -9.35 20.39 20.13
N PRO A 22 -10.57 19.81 20.14
CA PRO A 22 -11.28 19.50 21.38
C PRO A 22 -10.60 18.39 22.19
N ILE A 23 -10.07 17.35 21.53
CA ILE A 23 -9.32 16.27 22.20
C ILE A 23 -8.04 16.85 22.79
N MET A 24 -7.40 17.75 22.05
CA MET A 24 -6.20 18.42 22.51
C MET A 24 -6.41 19.25 23.76
N SER A 25 -7.49 20.02 23.79
CA SER A 25 -7.85 20.83 24.95
C SER A 25 -8.08 19.98 26.22
N ARG A 26 -8.54 18.73 26.08
CA ARG A 26 -8.73 17.80 27.20
C ARG A 26 -7.40 17.23 27.70
N LEU A 27 -6.54 16.81 26.78
CA LEU A 27 -5.19 16.32 27.12
C LEU A 27 -4.37 17.41 27.82
N LEU A 28 -4.43 18.63 27.28
CA LEU A 28 -3.88 19.85 27.88
C LEU A 28 -4.26 19.98 29.35
N ARG A 29 -5.56 19.97 29.66
CA ARG A 29 -6.05 20.11 31.04
C ARG A 29 -5.60 18.98 31.95
N LEU A 30 -5.54 17.75 31.44
CA LEU A 30 -5.08 16.60 32.22
C LEU A 30 -3.59 16.72 32.57
N ILE A 31 -2.76 17.12 31.61
CA ILE A 31 -1.32 17.23 31.83
C ILE A 31 -0.97 18.46 32.67
N GLU A 32 -1.58 19.61 32.39
CA GLU A 32 -1.39 20.83 33.19
C GLU A 32 -1.80 20.62 34.66
N SER A 33 -2.94 19.95 34.91
CA SER A 33 -3.40 19.69 36.28
C SER A 33 -2.51 18.73 37.05
N ARG A 34 -1.96 17.71 36.38
CA ARG A 34 -1.18 16.64 37.03
C ARG A 34 0.31 16.97 37.15
N TYR A 35 0.89 17.58 36.14
CA TYR A 35 2.35 17.79 36.05
C TYR A 35 2.77 19.27 36.13
N LYS A 36 1.83 20.22 36.11
CA LYS A 36 2.09 21.67 36.14
C LYS A 36 3.03 22.15 35.02
N CYS A 37 3.00 21.46 33.88
CA CYS A 37 3.75 21.81 32.67
C CYS A 37 2.79 22.41 31.65
N GLU A 38 3.24 23.46 30.95
CA GLU A 38 2.52 24.01 29.80
C GLU A 38 2.75 23.08 28.60
N PHE A 39 1.68 22.70 27.90
CA PHE A 39 1.74 21.89 26.70
C PHE A 39 1.42 22.73 25.46
N LYS A 40 2.17 22.51 24.38
CA LYS A 40 1.91 23.11 23.07
C LYS A 40 2.07 22.04 22.00
N TYR A 41 1.03 21.82 21.22
CA TYR A 41 1.13 21.02 20.00
C TYR A 41 1.52 21.94 18.84
N ARG A 42 2.48 21.50 18.04
CA ARG A 42 2.86 22.16 16.79
C ARG A 42 2.84 21.14 15.66
N SER A 43 1.96 21.35 14.69
CA SER A 43 2.02 20.65 13.42
C SER A 43 3.19 21.22 12.60
N PHE A 44 3.81 20.39 11.78
CA PHE A 44 4.80 20.88 10.82
C PHE A 44 4.06 21.49 9.60
N PRO A 45 4.12 22.82 9.38
CA PRO A 45 3.63 23.40 8.14
C PRO A 45 4.53 22.98 6.96
N TYR A 46 3.97 23.02 5.75
CA TYR A 46 4.69 22.71 4.51
C TYR A 46 5.91 23.64 4.28
N ASP A 47 5.88 24.85 4.82
CA ASP A 47 6.98 25.82 4.69
C ASP A 47 7.92 25.77 5.89
N LEU A 48 8.96 24.95 5.74
CA LEU A 48 10.08 24.73 6.67
C LEU A 48 11.06 25.93 6.78
N GLU A 49 10.64 27.13 6.40
CA GLU A 49 11.53 28.28 6.21
C GLU A 49 12.01 28.95 7.50
N LYS A 50 11.50 28.55 8.67
CA LYS A 50 11.99 29.07 9.96
C LYS A 50 13.09 28.15 10.52
N HIS A 51 14.30 28.71 10.65
CA HIS A 51 15.50 28.03 11.18
C HIS A 51 15.26 27.25 12.49
N ASP A 52 14.45 27.79 13.41
CA ASP A 52 14.15 27.13 14.70
C ASP A 52 13.44 25.77 14.55
N SER A 53 12.71 25.56 13.44
CA SER A 53 12.01 24.30 13.18
C SER A 53 12.96 23.20 12.69
N GLN A 54 14.07 23.55 12.03
CA GLN A 54 14.96 22.57 11.40
C GLN A 54 15.76 21.76 12.42
N GLU A 55 16.24 22.40 13.49
CA GLU A 55 17.00 21.72 14.56
C GLU A 55 16.11 20.75 15.36
N VAL A 56 14.86 21.17 15.63
CA VAL A 56 13.84 20.33 16.29
C VAL A 56 13.50 19.12 15.42
N ILE A 57 13.26 19.32 14.13
CA ILE A 57 12.95 18.23 13.19
C ILE A 57 14.11 17.26 13.10
N TYR A 58 15.33 17.76 12.90
CA TYR A 58 16.51 16.91 12.80
C TYR A 58 16.73 16.08 14.07
N SER A 59 16.54 16.69 15.24
CA SER A 59 16.66 16.01 16.53
C SER A 59 15.61 14.91 16.72
N LEU A 60 14.36 15.17 16.35
CA LEU A 60 13.26 14.20 16.46
C LEU A 60 13.38 13.06 15.43
N LEU A 61 13.87 13.35 14.22
CA LEU A 61 14.11 12.34 13.17
C LEU A 61 15.31 11.45 13.48
N SER A 62 16.41 12.03 13.98
CA SER A 62 17.65 11.29 14.22
C SER A 62 17.57 10.34 15.43
N LYS A 63 16.93 10.76 16.52
CA LYS A 63 16.83 9.95 17.74
C LYS A 63 15.63 9.01 17.75
N ASN A 64 14.67 9.24 16.86
CA ASN A 64 13.42 8.49 16.76
C ASN A 64 12.60 8.44 18.08
N SER A 65 12.95 9.24 19.08
CA SER A 65 12.42 9.25 20.45
C SER A 65 12.17 10.68 20.95
N SER A 66 11.74 10.81 22.20
CA SER A 66 11.67 12.10 22.88
C SER A 66 13.04 12.78 22.95
N VAL A 67 13.03 14.13 22.86
CA VAL A 67 14.23 14.95 22.93
C VAL A 67 14.00 16.12 23.88
N THR A 68 14.95 16.39 24.76
CA THR A 68 14.97 17.61 25.56
C THR A 68 15.82 18.67 24.87
N LEU A 69 15.23 19.81 24.54
CA LEU A 69 15.90 20.93 23.87
C LEU A 69 15.47 22.25 24.55
N ASP A 70 16.45 23.05 24.98
CA ASP A 70 16.26 24.31 25.72
C ASP A 70 15.30 24.20 26.93
N GLY A 71 15.43 23.12 27.70
CA GLY A 71 14.57 22.87 28.87
C GLY A 71 13.12 22.50 28.52
N ASN A 72 12.83 22.24 27.25
CA ASN A 72 11.54 21.73 26.77
C ASN A 72 11.64 20.27 26.37
N LEU A 73 10.62 19.48 26.70
CA LEU A 73 10.50 18.10 26.26
C LEU A 73 9.70 18.09 24.96
N LEU A 74 10.28 17.54 23.92
CA LEU A 74 9.70 17.43 22.59
C LEU A 74 9.38 15.96 22.33
N LEU A 75 8.11 15.66 22.16
CA LEU A 75 7.61 14.33 21.82
C LEU A 75 7.17 14.29 20.36
N PRO A 76 7.71 13.37 19.53
CA PRO A 76 7.30 13.27 18.14
C PRO A 76 5.87 12.71 18.06
N VAL A 77 5.02 13.36 17.26
CA VAL A 77 3.68 12.86 16.97
C VAL A 77 3.70 12.29 15.55
N ARG A 78 3.41 10.99 15.42
CA ARG A 78 3.52 10.27 14.15
C ARG A 78 2.18 9.71 13.72
N LEU A 79 1.91 9.80 12.42
CA LEU A 79 0.81 9.13 11.76
C LEU A 79 1.38 8.18 10.72
N HIS A 80 1.08 6.88 10.84
CA HIS A 80 1.63 5.82 9.98
C HIS A 80 3.16 5.85 9.84
N GLY A 81 3.87 6.09 10.95
CA GLY A 81 5.34 6.17 10.97
C GLY A 81 5.92 7.48 10.43
N GLN A 82 5.10 8.36 9.83
CA GLN A 82 5.53 9.66 9.35
C GLN A 82 5.36 10.73 10.45
N LEU A 83 6.39 11.54 10.64
CA LEU A 83 6.38 12.63 11.61
C LEU A 83 5.41 13.75 11.15
N TRP A 84 4.34 13.96 11.91
CA TRP A 84 3.28 14.93 11.59
C TRP A 84 3.43 16.25 12.34
N GLY A 85 3.99 16.17 13.54
CA GLY A 85 4.17 17.31 14.42
C GLY A 85 4.96 16.90 15.66
N TYR A 86 4.95 17.77 16.65
CA TYR A 86 5.50 17.48 17.96
C TYR A 86 4.66 18.11 19.06
N ALA A 87 4.63 17.39 20.19
CA ALA A 87 4.14 17.89 21.45
C ALA A 87 5.32 18.49 22.23
N GLN A 88 5.21 19.76 22.59
CA GLN A 88 6.19 20.50 23.38
C GLN A 88 5.68 20.67 24.81
N PHE A 89 6.49 20.30 25.79
CA PHE A 89 6.23 20.54 27.21
C PHE A 89 7.27 21.48 27.78
N SER A 90 6.82 22.59 28.34
CA SER A 90 7.69 23.54 29.04
C SER A 90 8.13 22.99 30.40
N SER A 91 9.34 23.35 30.84
CA SER A 91 9.91 22.93 32.14
C SER A 91 10.19 21.43 32.27
N ALA A 92 10.76 20.81 31.23
CA ALA A 92 11.15 19.40 31.25
C ALA A 92 12.12 19.05 32.38
N ASP A 93 12.96 20.00 32.77
CA ASP A 93 13.96 19.82 33.83
C ASP A 93 13.36 19.49 35.20
N LYS A 94 12.06 19.74 35.41
CA LYS A 94 11.33 19.42 36.64
C LYS A 94 10.71 18.03 36.62
N LEU A 95 10.70 17.36 35.46
CA LEU A 95 10.10 16.05 35.28
C LEU A 95 11.12 14.96 35.59
N THR A 96 10.70 13.99 36.39
CA THR A 96 11.45 12.74 36.57
C THR A 96 11.31 11.85 35.34
N ALA A 97 12.28 10.97 35.08
CA ALA A 97 12.23 10.03 33.95
C ALA A 97 10.93 9.19 33.92
N LYS A 98 10.40 8.83 35.09
CA LYS A 98 9.11 8.14 35.20
C LYS A 98 7.93 8.99 34.72
N GLN A 99 7.92 10.29 35.05
CA GLN A 99 6.87 11.21 34.59
C GLN A 99 6.97 11.48 33.10
N ILE A 100 8.19 11.56 32.55
CA ILE A 100 8.41 11.68 31.11
C ILE A 100 7.80 10.48 30.39
N HIS A 101 8.07 9.26 30.87
CA HIS A 101 7.50 8.05 30.27
C HIS A 101 5.97 7.98 30.40
N GLU A 102 5.40 8.37 31.56
CA GLU A 102 3.94 8.46 31.71
C GLU A 102 3.32 9.48 30.74
N ILE A 103 4.02 10.59 30.46
CA ILE A 103 3.56 11.61 29.51
C ILE A 103 3.67 11.08 28.08
N GLU A 104 4.74 10.36 27.73
CA GLU A 104 4.90 9.68 26.45
C GLU A 104 3.74 8.71 26.18
N ASP A 105 3.46 7.81 27.12
CA ASP A 105 2.36 6.85 27.00
C ASP A 105 1.00 7.54 26.83
N LEU A 106 0.78 8.64 27.54
CA LEU A 106 -0.48 9.40 27.49
C LEU A 106 -0.62 10.14 26.16
N VAL A 107 0.47 10.73 25.67
CA VAL A 107 0.53 11.38 24.36
C VAL A 107 0.30 10.36 23.26
N ASP A 108 0.97 9.21 23.30
CA ASP A 108 0.80 8.17 22.30
C ASP A 108 -0.62 7.59 22.33
N LEU A 109 -1.16 7.30 23.51
CA LEU A 109 -2.50 6.76 23.66
C LEU A 109 -3.58 7.72 23.14
N VAL A 110 -3.48 9.01 23.45
CA VAL A 110 -4.56 9.97 23.16
C VAL A 110 -4.36 10.68 21.83
N LEU A 111 -3.13 11.13 21.51
CA LEU A 111 -2.87 11.86 20.27
C LEU A 111 -2.80 10.95 19.07
N ASN A 112 -2.10 9.82 19.15
CA ASN A 112 -2.03 8.92 18.00
C ASN A 112 -3.39 8.27 17.75
N SER A 113 -4.12 7.85 18.80
CA SER A 113 -5.47 7.29 18.60
C SER A 113 -6.46 8.32 18.03
N ALA A 114 -6.41 9.57 18.50
CA ALA A 114 -7.27 10.62 17.98
C ALA A 114 -6.91 11.03 16.56
N LEU A 115 -5.62 11.09 16.21
CA LEU A 115 -5.18 11.37 14.84
C LEU A 115 -5.61 10.26 13.88
N ILE A 116 -5.43 8.99 14.28
CA ILE A 116 -5.89 7.84 13.48
C ILE A 116 -7.42 7.92 13.28
N THR A 117 -8.16 8.16 14.36
CA THR A 117 -9.63 8.25 14.28
C THR A 117 -10.08 9.41 13.38
N ALA A 118 -9.44 10.57 13.50
CA ALA A 118 -9.76 11.74 12.67
C ALA A 118 -9.44 11.47 11.19
N ALA A 119 -8.28 10.87 10.89
CA ALA A 119 -7.91 10.47 9.53
C ALA A 119 -8.91 9.48 8.94
N THR A 120 -9.30 8.45 9.71
CA THR A 120 -10.30 7.47 9.25
C THR A 120 -11.68 8.10 8.99
N LEU A 121 -12.12 9.06 9.80
CA LEU A 121 -13.38 9.76 9.58
C LEU A 121 -13.32 10.64 8.33
N GLU A 122 -12.17 11.26 8.05
CA GLU A 122 -11.99 12.02 6.83
C GLU A 122 -12.02 11.14 5.58
N ASP A 123 -11.34 9.99 5.62
CA ASP A 123 -11.37 9.02 4.52
C ASP A 123 -12.80 8.50 4.26
N LEU A 124 -13.55 8.20 5.33
CA LEU A 124 -14.95 7.80 5.22
C LEU A 124 -15.82 8.89 4.61
N ASN A 125 -15.66 10.14 5.05
CA ASN A 125 -16.39 11.26 4.47
C ASN A 125 -16.01 11.48 3.00
N ARG A 126 -14.74 11.25 2.61
CA ARG A 126 -14.32 11.35 1.22
C ARG A 126 -15.01 10.28 0.37
N LEU A 127 -15.01 9.04 0.83
CA LEU A 127 -15.68 7.93 0.15
C LEU A 127 -17.19 8.13 0.07
N GLU A 128 -17.83 8.63 1.13
CA GLU A 128 -19.25 8.97 1.13
C GLU A 128 -19.58 10.05 0.09
N ASN A 129 -18.73 11.08 -0.02
CA ASN A 129 -18.88 12.12 -1.04
C ASN A 129 -18.65 11.58 -2.46
N GLU A 130 -17.68 10.69 -2.66
CA GLU A 130 -17.45 10.03 -3.96
C GLU A 130 -18.66 9.17 -4.38
N ILE A 131 -19.27 8.44 -3.43
CA ILE A 131 -20.50 7.67 -3.66
C ILE A 131 -21.66 8.60 -4.04
N HIS A 132 -21.85 9.71 -3.30
CA HIS A 132 -22.92 10.66 -3.59
C HIS A 132 -22.75 11.39 -4.92
N LEU A 133 -21.51 11.69 -5.34
CA LEU A 133 -21.23 12.32 -6.63
C LEU A 133 -21.40 11.36 -7.82
N SER A 134 -21.39 10.04 -7.57
CA SER A 134 -21.62 9.00 -8.59
C SER A 134 -23.12 8.77 -8.92
N GLU A 135 -24.05 9.46 -8.24
CA GLU A 135 -25.49 9.41 -8.52
C GLU A 135 -25.89 10.25 -9.77
N TYR A 136 -25.32 9.92 -10.93
CA TYR A 136 -25.90 10.28 -12.24
C TYR A 136 -26.97 9.25 -12.65
N PRO A 137 -27.94 9.59 -13.54
CA PRO A 137 -29.14 8.79 -13.78
C PRO A 137 -28.81 7.55 -14.61
N SER A 138 -28.25 6.53 -13.95
CA SER A 138 -28.01 5.23 -14.54
C SER A 138 -29.25 4.36 -14.38
N ASN A 139 -29.63 3.66 -15.45
CA ASN A 139 -30.74 2.70 -15.55
C ASN A 139 -30.51 1.43 -14.69
N VAL A 140 -29.91 1.57 -13.52
CA VAL A 140 -29.64 0.48 -12.59
C VAL A 140 -30.90 0.24 -11.77
N ILE A 141 -31.48 -0.94 -12.00
CA ILE A 141 -32.59 -1.48 -11.21
C ILE A 141 -32.16 -1.47 -9.74
N ARG A 142 -32.85 -0.67 -8.92
CA ARG A 142 -32.70 -0.73 -7.46
C ARG A 142 -33.20 -2.08 -6.98
N LEU A 143 -32.29 -2.94 -6.52
CA LEU A 143 -32.64 -4.10 -5.69
C LEU A 143 -33.04 -3.64 -4.27
N SER A 144 -34.05 -2.77 -4.17
CA SER A 144 -34.67 -2.42 -2.90
C SER A 144 -35.69 -3.49 -2.52
N SER A 145 -35.22 -4.66 -2.09
CA SER A 145 -36.01 -5.60 -1.26
C SER A 145 -35.22 -6.87 -0.88
N PHE A 146 -33.93 -6.75 -0.54
CA PHE A 146 -33.36 -7.76 0.37
C PHE A 146 -33.73 -7.38 1.79
N ARG A 147 -34.52 -8.26 2.42
CA ARG A 147 -34.87 -8.22 3.85
C ARG A 147 -33.66 -7.76 4.66
N LYS A 148 -33.89 -6.83 5.60
CA LYS A 148 -32.93 -6.49 6.66
C LYS A 148 -32.21 -7.76 7.10
N PRO A 149 -30.90 -7.91 6.82
CA PRO A 149 -30.13 -8.96 7.47
C PRO A 149 -30.32 -8.73 8.96
N GLN A 150 -30.78 -9.76 9.67
CA GLN A 150 -30.61 -9.78 11.12
C GLN A 150 -29.15 -9.44 11.39
N ALA A 151 -28.93 -8.50 12.32
CA ALA A 151 -27.61 -8.02 12.68
C ALA A 151 -26.65 -9.21 12.76
N PRO A 152 -25.60 -9.28 11.91
CA PRO A 152 -24.63 -10.34 12.04
C PRO A 152 -24.08 -10.24 13.46
N GLN A 153 -24.14 -11.36 14.18
CA GLN A 153 -23.33 -11.52 15.38
C GLN A 153 -21.88 -11.14 15.02
N PRO A 154 -21.09 -10.57 15.95
CA PRO A 154 -19.74 -10.07 15.68
C PRO A 154 -18.80 -11.25 15.39
N SER A 155 -18.90 -11.80 14.18
CA SER A 155 -18.01 -12.83 13.67
C SER A 155 -16.90 -12.12 12.91
N ARG A 156 -15.74 -12.04 13.59
CA ARG A 156 -14.43 -11.66 13.08
C ARG A 156 -14.35 -10.23 12.56
N LEU A 157 -13.71 -9.39 13.37
CA LEU A 157 -13.12 -8.11 12.98
C LEU A 157 -12.55 -8.26 11.56
N LEU A 158 -13.11 -7.50 10.61
CA LEU A 158 -12.47 -7.25 9.33
C LEU A 158 -11.05 -6.79 9.65
N ASP A 159 -10.06 -7.42 9.05
CA ASP A 159 -8.66 -7.09 9.28
C ASP A 159 -8.37 -5.76 8.57
N PHE A 160 -8.66 -4.65 9.26
CA PHE A 160 -8.61 -3.29 8.71
C PHE A 160 -7.19 -2.86 8.28
N GLU A 161 -6.15 -3.65 8.59
CA GLU A 161 -4.82 -3.47 8.01
C GLU A 161 -4.79 -3.64 6.49
N SER A 162 -5.77 -4.34 5.91
CA SER A 162 -5.94 -4.47 4.45
C SER A 162 -6.50 -3.21 3.78
N LEU A 163 -7.07 -2.27 4.54
CA LEU A 163 -7.72 -1.06 4.03
C LEU A 163 -6.85 0.18 4.06
N ILE A 164 -5.68 0.13 4.72
CA ILE A 164 -4.69 1.20 4.64
C ILE A 164 -3.98 1.07 3.28
N PRO A 165 -4.09 2.04 2.35
CA PRO A 165 -3.35 2.00 1.10
C PRO A 165 -1.86 2.15 1.42
N ARG A 166 -1.16 1.03 1.54
CA ARG A 166 0.30 1.00 1.63
C ARG A 166 0.85 1.80 0.44
N PRO A 167 1.90 2.62 0.58
CA PRO A 167 2.49 3.33 -0.54
C PRO A 167 2.95 2.32 -1.60
N ARG A 168 2.09 2.11 -2.60
CA ARG A 168 2.24 1.09 -3.64
C ARG A 168 3.37 1.51 -4.55
N LYS A 169 4.50 0.80 -4.46
CA LYS A 169 5.48 0.82 -5.54
C LYS A 169 4.87 0.01 -6.67
N ALA A 170 4.11 0.65 -7.56
CA ALA A 170 3.70 -0.02 -8.78
C ALA A 170 4.96 -0.48 -9.52
N PHE A 171 5.09 -1.78 -9.69
CA PHE A 171 6.11 -2.42 -10.50
C PHE A 171 5.41 -3.21 -11.59
N SER A 172 6.07 -3.31 -12.74
CA SER A 172 5.59 -4.06 -13.88
C SER A 172 6.58 -5.17 -14.17
N ILE A 173 6.78 -6.09 -13.23
CA ILE A 173 7.75 -7.17 -13.37
C ILE A 173 6.99 -8.45 -13.73
N PRO A 174 7.31 -9.09 -14.88
CA PRO A 174 6.76 -10.39 -15.23
C PRO A 174 7.19 -11.42 -14.19
N CYS A 175 6.25 -12.26 -13.77
CA CYS A 175 6.49 -13.27 -12.76
C CYS A 175 6.01 -14.65 -13.23
N LEU A 176 6.80 -15.67 -12.93
CA LEU A 176 6.44 -17.07 -13.05
C LEU A 176 6.31 -17.67 -11.63
N ILE A 177 5.21 -18.38 -11.39
CA ILE A 177 4.94 -19.08 -10.13
C ILE A 177 4.92 -20.58 -10.39
N GLU A 178 5.78 -21.32 -9.72
CA GLU A 178 5.79 -22.79 -9.73
C GLU A 178 5.13 -23.31 -8.44
N ALA A 179 4.08 -24.11 -8.52
CA ALA A 179 3.47 -24.74 -7.36
C ALA A 179 2.84 -26.09 -7.68
N GLN A 180 2.44 -26.85 -6.66
CA GLN A 180 1.83 -28.18 -6.82
C GLN A 180 0.33 -28.13 -7.15
N SER A 181 -0.32 -26.98 -6.97
CA SER A 181 -1.76 -26.81 -7.13
C SER A 181 -2.10 -25.47 -7.77
N TYR A 182 -3.00 -25.48 -8.75
CA TYR A 182 -3.53 -24.25 -9.37
C TYR A 182 -4.18 -23.31 -8.36
N GLY A 183 -4.77 -23.86 -7.28
CA GLY A 183 -5.35 -23.06 -6.22
C GLY A 183 -4.32 -22.20 -5.48
N ASP A 184 -3.12 -22.72 -5.28
CA ASP A 184 -2.06 -21.98 -4.60
C ASP A 184 -1.35 -20.99 -5.53
N ILE A 185 -1.20 -21.34 -6.81
CA ILE A 185 -0.76 -20.41 -7.86
C ILE A 185 -1.69 -19.19 -7.90
N HIS A 186 -3.00 -19.42 -7.94
CA HIS A 186 -3.97 -18.34 -8.01
C HIS A 186 -3.93 -17.45 -6.76
N LYS A 187 -3.92 -18.04 -5.55
CA LYS A 187 -3.79 -17.27 -4.31
C LYS A 187 -2.51 -16.42 -4.30
N MET A 188 -1.38 -17.02 -4.70
CA MET A 188 -0.11 -16.31 -4.78
C MET A 188 -0.15 -15.16 -5.79
N ALA A 189 -0.75 -15.38 -6.96
CA ALA A 189 -0.92 -14.34 -7.97
C ALA A 189 -1.78 -13.17 -7.46
N VAL A 190 -2.84 -13.45 -6.70
CA VAL A 190 -3.70 -12.44 -6.07
C VAL A 190 -2.93 -11.63 -5.02
N GLU A 191 -2.09 -12.27 -4.21
CA GLU A 191 -1.23 -11.56 -3.24
C GLU A 191 -0.22 -10.65 -3.95
N ILE A 192 0.46 -11.15 -4.98
CA ILE A 192 1.42 -10.36 -5.78
C ILE A 192 0.71 -9.18 -6.45
N HIS A 193 -0.51 -9.37 -6.96
CA HIS A 193 -1.36 -8.30 -7.48
C HIS A 193 -1.70 -7.25 -6.40
N GLY A 194 -2.09 -7.69 -5.21
CA GLY A 194 -2.37 -6.79 -4.08
C GLY A 194 -1.16 -5.94 -3.70
N ILE A 195 0.04 -6.53 -3.76
CA ILE A 195 1.31 -5.84 -3.51
C ILE A 195 1.66 -4.85 -4.63
N SER A 196 1.42 -5.22 -5.90
CA SER A 196 1.73 -4.35 -7.05
C SER A 196 0.83 -3.11 -7.10
N GLY A 197 -0.34 -3.18 -6.45
CA GLY A 197 -1.20 -2.02 -6.23
C GLY A 197 -2.08 -1.66 -7.41
N ARG A 198 -2.16 -2.55 -8.40
CA ARG A 198 -2.96 -2.43 -9.61
C ARG A 198 -4.44 -2.54 -9.31
N GLN A 199 -5.28 -1.96 -10.17
CA GLN A 199 -6.73 -1.91 -9.94
C GLN A 199 -7.46 -3.14 -10.47
N ILE A 200 -6.98 -3.73 -11.56
CA ILE A 200 -7.69 -4.78 -12.27
C ILE A 200 -6.86 -6.06 -12.28
N PHE A 201 -7.50 -7.18 -11.95
CA PHE A 201 -6.94 -8.52 -12.08
C PHE A 201 -7.77 -9.29 -13.10
N VAL A 202 -7.19 -9.59 -14.26
CA VAL A 202 -7.88 -10.21 -15.40
C VAL A 202 -7.28 -11.58 -15.67
N HIS A 203 -8.14 -12.58 -15.82
CA HIS A 203 -7.72 -13.91 -16.24
C HIS A 203 -7.42 -13.91 -17.74
N TRP A 204 -6.39 -14.63 -18.18
CA TRP A 204 -6.03 -14.73 -19.60
C TRP A 204 -7.22 -15.19 -20.44
N ASP A 205 -7.96 -16.19 -19.95
CA ASP A 205 -9.11 -16.74 -20.67
C ASP A 205 -10.23 -15.73 -20.90
N ASP A 206 -10.37 -14.73 -20.01
CA ASP A 206 -11.40 -13.68 -20.10
C ASP A 206 -11.07 -12.61 -21.15
N LEU A 207 -9.84 -12.56 -21.63
CA LEU A 207 -9.45 -11.65 -22.71
C LEU A 207 -10.06 -12.09 -24.06
N SER A 208 -10.49 -11.12 -24.86
CA SER A 208 -10.96 -11.38 -26.22
C SER A 208 -9.85 -11.98 -27.07
N SER A 209 -10.22 -12.82 -28.06
CA SER A 209 -9.23 -13.41 -28.99
C SER A 209 -8.42 -12.35 -29.73
N GLU A 210 -9.02 -11.20 -30.03
CA GLU A 210 -8.35 -10.05 -30.64
C GLU A 210 -7.26 -9.47 -29.73
N ALA A 211 -7.54 -9.33 -28.42
CA ALA A 211 -6.54 -8.86 -27.45
C ALA A 211 -5.41 -9.87 -27.25
N LYS A 212 -5.70 -11.17 -27.32
CA LYS A 212 -4.68 -12.25 -27.21
C LYS A 212 -3.71 -12.27 -28.39
N GLN A 213 -4.13 -11.76 -29.56
CA GLN A 213 -3.34 -11.77 -30.79
C GLN A 213 -2.66 -10.42 -31.09
N ASN A 214 -3.15 -9.31 -30.52
CA ASN A 214 -2.68 -7.96 -30.81
C ASN A 214 -1.94 -7.34 -29.62
N THR A 215 -0.63 -7.10 -29.79
CA THR A 215 0.22 -6.49 -28.76
C THR A 215 -0.21 -5.07 -28.37
N SER A 216 -0.76 -4.29 -29.31
CA SER A 216 -1.19 -2.91 -29.02
C SER A 216 -2.38 -2.86 -28.07
N LEU A 217 -3.31 -3.81 -28.17
CA LEU A 217 -4.45 -3.90 -27.26
C LEU A 217 -4.03 -4.30 -25.84
N LEU A 218 -2.96 -5.10 -25.71
CA LEU A 218 -2.39 -5.43 -24.40
C LEU A 218 -1.79 -4.19 -23.73
N ASP A 219 -1.13 -3.30 -24.48
CA ASP A 219 -0.58 -2.05 -23.94
C ASP A 219 -1.65 -1.08 -23.46
N GLU A 220 -2.85 -1.11 -24.04
CA GLU A 220 -3.99 -0.30 -23.61
C GLU A 220 -4.54 -0.71 -22.23
N LEU A 221 -4.25 -1.94 -21.76
CA LEU A 221 -4.64 -2.45 -20.44
C LEU A 221 -3.76 -1.89 -19.31
N THR A 222 -3.69 -0.58 -19.23
CA THR A 222 -2.96 0.13 -18.17
C THR A 222 -3.49 -0.25 -16.78
N ASP A 223 -2.61 -0.24 -15.79
CA ASP A 223 -2.92 -0.54 -14.38
C ASP A 223 -3.63 -1.90 -14.15
N THR A 224 -3.41 -2.85 -15.06
CA THR A 224 -4.02 -4.19 -15.03
C THR A 224 -2.96 -5.26 -14.75
N THR A 225 -3.37 -6.32 -14.06
CA THR A 225 -2.60 -7.56 -13.90
C THR A 225 -3.27 -8.65 -14.73
N ILE A 226 -2.51 -9.23 -15.64
CA ILE A 226 -2.93 -10.33 -16.49
C ILE A 226 -2.41 -11.63 -15.85
N PHE A 227 -3.34 -12.51 -15.50
CA PHE A 227 -3.05 -13.78 -14.85
C PHE A 227 -3.21 -14.94 -15.83
N ILE A 228 -2.15 -15.73 -16.01
CA ILE A 228 -2.13 -16.93 -16.85
C ILE A 228 -1.96 -18.14 -15.91
N PRO A 229 -2.99 -18.97 -15.68
CA PRO A 229 -2.90 -20.06 -14.69
C PRO A 229 -1.84 -21.10 -15.01
N ASP A 230 -1.70 -21.42 -16.29
CA ASP A 230 -0.74 -22.38 -16.80
C ASP A 230 -0.10 -21.84 -18.08
N VAL A 231 1.19 -21.56 -18.03
CA VAL A 231 1.94 -21.12 -19.23
C VAL A 231 1.96 -22.19 -20.33
N THR A 232 1.81 -23.47 -19.96
CA THR A 232 1.87 -24.58 -20.92
C THR A 232 0.59 -24.70 -21.75
N SER A 233 -0.53 -24.17 -21.27
CA SER A 233 -1.82 -24.21 -21.98
C SER A 233 -1.94 -23.15 -23.07
N LEU A 234 -1.01 -22.20 -23.15
CA LEU A 234 -0.99 -21.18 -24.19
C LEU A 234 -0.73 -21.81 -25.56
N GLU A 235 -1.44 -21.35 -26.58
CA GLU A 235 -1.18 -21.71 -27.98
C GLU A 235 0.09 -21.04 -28.49
N ASP A 236 0.76 -21.61 -29.50
CA ASP A 236 2.02 -21.08 -30.02
C ASP A 236 1.90 -19.64 -30.55
N GLU A 237 0.79 -19.31 -31.21
CA GLU A 237 0.51 -17.93 -31.67
C GLU A 237 0.43 -16.95 -30.49
N GLN A 238 -0.26 -17.34 -29.41
CA GLN A 238 -0.39 -16.52 -28.20
C GLN A 238 0.96 -16.34 -27.49
N ARG A 239 1.79 -17.40 -27.47
CA ARG A 239 3.15 -17.33 -26.92
C ARG A 239 4.01 -16.34 -27.68
N ILE A 240 3.94 -16.34 -29.02
CA ILE A 240 4.68 -15.40 -29.87
C ILE A 240 4.24 -13.96 -29.58
N THR A 241 2.94 -13.68 -29.57
CA THR A 241 2.42 -12.34 -29.23
C THR A 241 2.87 -11.88 -27.85
N LEU A 242 2.84 -12.76 -26.84
CA LEU A 242 3.33 -12.46 -25.49
C LEU A 242 4.84 -12.19 -25.45
N ILE A 243 5.64 -12.94 -26.21
CA ILE A 243 7.09 -12.72 -26.31
C ILE A 243 7.39 -11.35 -26.93
N ASP A 244 6.72 -11.02 -28.04
CA ASP A 244 6.90 -9.76 -28.75
C ASP A 244 6.51 -8.58 -27.86
N TRP A 245 5.38 -8.70 -27.16
CA TRP A 245 4.92 -7.69 -26.21
C TRP A 245 5.88 -7.55 -25.01
N LEU A 246 6.32 -8.65 -24.39
CA LEU A 246 7.27 -8.64 -23.26
C LEU A 246 8.66 -8.11 -23.65
N SER A 247 9.00 -8.12 -24.94
CA SER A 247 10.28 -7.61 -25.45
C SER A 247 10.23 -6.13 -25.81
N GLY A 248 9.04 -5.50 -25.79
CA GLY A 248 8.85 -4.07 -26.02
C GLY A 248 9.24 -3.20 -24.82
N PRO A 249 9.29 -1.87 -24.99
CA PRO A 249 9.58 -0.94 -23.90
C PRO A 249 8.40 -0.91 -22.90
N ARG A 250 8.67 -1.22 -21.63
CA ARG A 250 7.62 -1.30 -20.59
C ARG A 250 7.73 -0.14 -19.62
N THR A 251 6.63 0.57 -19.44
CA THR A 251 6.50 1.64 -18.44
C THR A 251 6.01 1.08 -17.10
N LYS A 252 6.07 1.90 -16.04
CA LYS A 252 5.51 1.54 -14.73
C LYS A 252 4.01 1.21 -14.80
N ASP A 253 3.29 1.85 -15.72
CA ASP A 253 1.84 1.73 -15.88
C ASP A 253 1.43 0.59 -16.82
N SER A 254 2.39 0.02 -17.58
CA SER A 254 2.17 -1.14 -18.45
C SER A 254 1.58 -2.31 -17.66
N PRO A 255 0.74 -3.18 -18.26
CA PRO A 255 0.15 -4.31 -17.57
C PRO A 255 1.22 -5.22 -16.95
N GLN A 256 0.95 -5.78 -15.77
CA GLN A 256 1.79 -6.80 -15.16
C GLN A 256 1.33 -8.18 -15.60
N VAL A 257 2.26 -9.07 -15.94
CA VAL A 257 1.93 -10.46 -16.26
C VAL A 257 2.40 -11.37 -15.13
N ILE A 258 1.49 -12.20 -14.65
CA ILE A 258 1.76 -13.27 -13.69
C ILE A 258 1.35 -14.58 -14.33
N ALA A 259 2.30 -15.47 -14.55
CA ALA A 259 2.07 -16.79 -15.11
C ALA A 259 2.31 -17.86 -14.05
N GLY A 260 1.51 -18.93 -14.09
CA GLY A 260 1.66 -20.11 -13.26
C GLY A 260 2.14 -21.32 -14.06
N THR A 261 2.65 -22.32 -13.34
CA THR A 261 2.83 -23.65 -13.88
C THR A 261 2.87 -24.70 -12.75
N LEU A 262 2.38 -25.90 -13.05
CA LEU A 262 2.55 -27.08 -12.19
C LEU A 262 3.88 -27.81 -12.44
N THR A 263 4.46 -27.61 -13.64
CA THR A 263 5.67 -28.29 -14.05
C THR A 263 6.88 -27.45 -13.63
N PRO A 264 7.88 -28.03 -12.94
CA PRO A 264 9.06 -27.28 -12.53
C PRO A 264 9.75 -26.58 -13.71
N TYR A 265 10.27 -25.37 -13.50
CA TYR A 265 10.89 -24.58 -14.57
C TYR A 265 12.04 -25.32 -15.27
N ALA A 266 12.83 -26.09 -14.51
CA ALA A 266 13.92 -26.90 -15.05
C ALA A 266 13.44 -27.93 -16.08
N GLU A 267 12.26 -28.53 -15.87
CA GLU A 267 11.65 -29.49 -16.79
C GLU A 267 11.07 -28.77 -18.01
N LEU A 268 10.42 -27.63 -17.81
CA LEU A 268 9.87 -26.84 -18.92
C LEU A 268 10.94 -26.34 -19.89
N VAL A 269 12.12 -25.96 -19.37
CA VAL A 269 13.26 -25.55 -20.21
C VAL A 269 13.88 -26.74 -20.95
N ALA A 270 13.75 -27.96 -20.44
CA ALA A 270 14.25 -29.16 -21.09
C ALA A 270 13.39 -29.60 -22.30
N ILE A 271 12.14 -29.12 -22.39
CA ILE A 271 11.26 -29.38 -23.54
C ILE A 271 11.87 -28.72 -24.79
N ASP A 272 11.96 -29.46 -25.88
CA ASP A 272 12.52 -28.97 -27.15
C ASP A 272 11.52 -28.09 -27.92
N ASN A 273 11.13 -26.97 -27.30
CA ASN A 273 10.34 -25.92 -27.92
C ASN A 273 11.06 -24.58 -27.69
N GLU A 274 11.58 -23.98 -28.76
CA GLU A 274 12.35 -22.74 -28.70
C GLU A 274 11.49 -21.55 -28.25
N VAL A 275 10.27 -21.43 -28.78
CA VAL A 275 9.32 -20.36 -28.44
C VAL A 275 9.00 -20.38 -26.95
N GLN A 276 8.69 -21.57 -26.41
CA GLN A 276 8.41 -21.73 -24.99
C GLN A 276 9.61 -21.35 -24.13
N ARG A 277 10.84 -21.74 -24.51
CA ARG A 277 12.06 -21.37 -23.78
C ARG A 277 12.29 -19.85 -23.75
N VAL A 278 12.04 -19.16 -24.86
CA VAL A 278 12.16 -17.69 -24.93
C VAL A 278 11.13 -17.03 -24.02
N LEU A 279 9.87 -17.45 -24.08
CA LEU A 279 8.80 -16.95 -23.21
C LEU A 279 9.14 -17.16 -21.73
N LEU A 280 9.55 -18.37 -21.36
CA LEU A 280 9.92 -18.71 -19.99
C LEU A 280 11.09 -17.87 -19.48
N ARG A 281 12.08 -17.55 -20.32
CA ARG A 281 13.15 -16.62 -19.92
C ARG A 281 12.61 -15.24 -19.58
N ARG A 282 11.68 -14.72 -20.38
CA ARG A 282 11.04 -13.41 -20.16
C ARG A 282 10.12 -13.38 -18.93
N LEU A 283 9.39 -14.46 -18.66
CA LEU A 283 8.52 -14.58 -17.48
C LEU A 283 9.31 -14.87 -16.19
N SER A 284 10.44 -15.58 -16.29
CA SER A 284 11.29 -15.96 -15.14
C SER A 284 12.12 -14.82 -14.56
N VAL A 285 11.81 -13.56 -14.86
CA VAL A 285 12.48 -12.40 -14.24
C VAL A 285 12.30 -12.46 -12.73
N ALA A 286 11.06 -12.67 -12.27
CA ALA A 286 10.74 -13.11 -10.93
C ALA A 286 10.24 -14.57 -11.00
N ASN A 287 11.07 -15.53 -10.62
CA ASN A 287 10.65 -16.93 -10.54
C ASN A 287 10.40 -17.33 -9.08
N LEU A 288 9.13 -17.56 -8.73
CA LEU A 288 8.72 -17.95 -7.39
C LEU A 288 8.41 -19.44 -7.33
N LYS A 289 9.31 -20.20 -6.70
CA LYS A 289 9.12 -21.64 -6.48
C LYS A 289 8.46 -21.91 -5.13
N MET A 290 7.24 -22.44 -5.18
CA MET A 290 6.47 -22.82 -3.99
C MET A 290 6.77 -24.26 -3.60
N ASP A 291 7.64 -24.43 -2.60
CA ASP A 291 8.02 -25.73 -2.03
C ASP A 291 7.19 -26.11 -0.78
N LYS A 292 6.34 -25.20 -0.32
CA LYS A 292 5.49 -25.33 0.88
C LYS A 292 4.07 -24.87 0.57
N ASP A 293 3.15 -25.11 1.51
CA ASP A 293 1.77 -24.63 1.40
C ASP A 293 1.71 -23.09 1.41
N PHE A 294 0.73 -22.52 0.70
CA PHE A 294 0.53 -21.07 0.58
C PHE A 294 0.51 -20.33 1.93
N GLN A 295 -0.06 -20.92 2.98
CA GLN A 295 -0.12 -20.31 4.31
C GLN A 295 1.27 -19.94 4.85
N HIS A 296 2.29 -20.74 4.56
CA HIS A 296 3.66 -20.45 4.98
C HIS A 296 4.17 -19.14 4.36
N TYR A 297 3.86 -18.88 3.10
CA TYR A 297 4.28 -17.65 2.41
C TYR A 297 3.52 -16.44 2.93
N LEU A 298 2.25 -16.62 3.33
CA LEU A 298 1.44 -15.57 3.93
C LEU A 298 2.00 -15.16 5.31
N ASP A 299 2.33 -16.13 6.16
CA ASP A 299 2.82 -15.89 7.52
C ASP A 299 4.17 -15.15 7.55
N TYR A 300 5.03 -15.40 6.57
CA TYR A 300 6.35 -14.78 6.44
C TYR A 300 6.36 -13.53 5.56
N GLY A 301 5.25 -13.24 4.87
CA GLY A 301 5.13 -12.11 3.95
C GLY A 301 5.58 -12.43 2.53
N VAL A 302 4.61 -12.55 1.62
CA VAL A 302 4.82 -12.85 0.18
C VAL A 302 5.82 -11.90 -0.49
N ILE A 303 5.85 -10.63 -0.06
CA ILE A 303 6.70 -9.60 -0.65
C ILE A 303 8.20 -9.89 -0.47
N GLU A 304 8.60 -10.51 0.64
CA GLU A 304 10.00 -10.83 0.92
C GLU A 304 10.49 -11.89 -0.06
N PHE A 305 9.73 -12.99 -0.22
CA PHE A 305 10.05 -14.03 -1.19
C PHE A 305 10.06 -13.52 -2.63
N PHE A 306 9.14 -12.61 -2.97
CA PHE A 306 9.12 -12.00 -4.29
C PHE A 306 10.39 -11.17 -4.55
N TYR A 307 10.83 -10.34 -3.60
CA TYR A 307 12.07 -9.57 -3.76
C TYR A 307 13.31 -10.46 -3.74
N ASP A 308 13.37 -11.49 -2.90
CA ASP A 308 14.47 -12.45 -2.89
C ASP A 308 14.61 -13.13 -4.27
N SER A 309 13.49 -13.47 -4.92
CA SER A 309 13.49 -14.02 -6.28
C SER A 309 14.07 -13.08 -7.33
N LEU A 310 13.98 -11.76 -7.12
CA LEU A 310 14.57 -10.75 -7.98
C LEU A 310 16.07 -10.57 -7.73
N THR A 311 16.51 -10.58 -6.47
CA THR A 311 17.93 -10.32 -6.11
C THR A 311 18.90 -11.40 -6.60
N GLY A 312 18.41 -12.60 -6.93
CA GLY A 312 19.18 -13.63 -7.62
C GLY A 312 19.61 -13.24 -9.04
N ARG A 313 19.08 -12.14 -9.61
CA ARG A 313 19.43 -11.59 -10.93
C ARG A 313 19.72 -10.08 -10.80
N SER A 314 20.60 -9.56 -11.64
CA SER A 314 20.88 -8.13 -11.69
C SER A 314 19.61 -7.36 -12.08
N LEU A 315 19.15 -6.42 -11.25
CA LEU A 315 18.02 -5.52 -11.52
C LEU A 315 18.21 -4.69 -12.80
N GLU A 316 19.45 -4.50 -13.24
CA GLU A 316 19.79 -3.76 -14.46
C GLU A 316 19.40 -4.52 -15.74
N ASP A 317 19.31 -5.86 -15.70
CA ASP A 317 18.93 -6.68 -16.86
C ASP A 317 17.40 -6.70 -17.10
N CYS A 318 16.62 -6.19 -16.14
CA CYS A 318 15.15 -6.32 -16.13
C CYS A 318 14.40 -5.06 -16.59
N LEU A 319 15.11 -3.94 -16.78
CA LEU A 319 14.56 -2.63 -17.13
C LEU A 319 14.99 -2.14 -18.53
N VAL A 320 15.55 -3.02 -19.36
CA VAL A 320 15.93 -2.74 -20.76
C VAL A 320 14.90 -3.32 -21.72
#